data_AF-A0A660YX75-F1
#
_entry.id   AF-A0A660YX75-F1
#
_cell.length_a   1.000
_cell.length_b   1.000
_cell.length_c   1.000
_cell.angle_alpha   90.00
_cell.angle_beta   90.00
_cell.angle_gamma   90.00
#
_symmetry.space_group_name_H-M   'P 1'
#
loop_
_entity.id
_entity.type
_entity.pdbx_description
1 polymer ?
#
loop_
_entity_poly.entity_id
_entity_poly.type
_entity_poly.pdbx_seq_one_letter_code
_entity_poly.pdbx_strand_id
1 'polypeptide(L)'
;IATAVYVIYNLLSEGFKSGKVLRDRMTVMIILFIFNIAFWACFEQAGSSLTLFADRNVNRMIFGYEMGAGTTQFFNPAYIMIFGALFSIMWIKLSKIGLNPNIPMKFGLGIMQLGFGYLIVLLGSMFATDFLVPLWTIAFLYLLHTTGELFLSPIGLSMVTKLAPKHMTGTVMGAWFLSFAGSNYVAAILATATGALGEGGEGGAVVSASESLILYTDVYTSMGLITIGIGLFLVLISKPLNKMMHGVT
;
A
#
# COMPACT_ATOMS: atom_id res chain seq x y z
N ILE A 1 15.66 -13.20 1.54
CA ILE A 1 16.68 -12.16 1.84
C ILE A 1 17.88 -12.23 0.89
N ALA A 2 18.58 -13.36 0.78
CA ALA A 2 19.74 -13.51 -0.12
C ALA A 2 19.47 -13.11 -1.58
N THR A 3 18.33 -13.53 -2.15
CA THR A 3 17.90 -13.15 -3.51
C THR A 3 17.73 -11.64 -3.67
N ALA A 4 17.18 -10.95 -2.66
CA ALA A 4 16.99 -9.50 -2.71
C ALA A 4 18.33 -8.77 -2.66
N VAL A 5 19.25 -9.20 -1.80
CA VAL A 5 20.61 -8.66 -1.73
C VAL A 5 21.34 -8.85 -3.06
N TYR A 6 21.24 -10.05 -3.65
CA TYR A 6 21.84 -10.35 -4.95
C TYR A 6 21.27 -9.47 -6.08
N VAL A 7 19.95 -9.30 -6.13
CA VAL A 7 19.30 -8.45 -7.12
C VAL A 7 19.71 -6.98 -6.95
N ILE A 8 19.71 -6.46 -5.73
CA ILE A 8 20.14 -5.07 -5.43
C ILE A 8 21.60 -4.88 -5.84
N TYR A 9 22.47 -5.82 -5.47
CA TYR A 9 23.88 -5.79 -5.86
C TYR A 9 24.06 -5.75 -7.37
N ASN A 10 23.35 -6.60 -8.12
CA ASN A 10 23.44 -6.62 -9.58
C ASN A 10 22.95 -5.31 -10.21
N LEU A 11 21.83 -4.75 -9.74
CA LEU A 11 21.31 -3.48 -10.25
C LEU A 11 22.28 -2.31 -9.97
N LEU A 12 22.86 -2.25 -8.77
CA LEU A 12 23.84 -1.21 -8.44
C LEU A 12 25.14 -1.40 -9.22
N SER A 13 25.69 -2.61 -9.24
CA SER A 13 26.91 -2.95 -9.99
C SER A 13 26.78 -2.55 -11.46
N GLU A 14 25.65 -2.87 -12.10
CA GLU A 14 25.42 -2.48 -13.49
C GLU A 14 25.32 -0.96 -13.63
N GLY A 15 24.62 -0.30 -12.71
CA GLY A 15 24.53 1.16 -12.68
C GLY A 15 25.91 1.82 -12.62
N PHE A 16 26.81 1.33 -11.76
CA PHE A 16 28.17 1.86 -11.62
C PHE A 16 29.05 1.61 -12.85
N LYS A 17 28.89 0.47 -13.54
CA LYS A 17 29.66 0.13 -14.75
C LYS A 17 29.26 0.95 -15.97
N SER A 18 27.98 1.34 -16.05
CA SER A 18 27.37 1.89 -17.27
C SER A 18 27.13 3.41 -17.23
N GLY A 19 27.77 4.11 -16.29
CA GLY A 19 27.81 5.58 -16.22
C GLY A 19 26.71 6.22 -15.36
N LYS A 20 26.85 7.54 -15.14
CA LYS A 20 26.05 8.33 -14.17
C LYS A 20 24.53 8.20 -14.37
N VAL A 21 24.07 8.23 -15.63
CA VAL A 21 22.63 8.18 -15.95
C VAL A 21 22.01 6.86 -15.51
N LEU A 22 22.65 5.73 -15.86
CA LEU A 22 22.11 4.42 -15.51
C LEU A 22 22.18 4.17 -14.00
N ARG A 23 23.28 4.55 -13.35
CA ARG A 23 23.42 4.51 -11.89
C ARG A 23 22.28 5.23 -11.19
N ASP A 24 21.99 6.46 -11.60
CA ASP A 24 20.94 7.28 -10.98
C ASP A 24 19.57 6.63 -11.18
N ARG A 25 19.27 6.09 -12.38
CA ARG A 25 18.03 5.35 -12.66
C ARG A 25 17.91 4.07 -11.83
N MET A 26 18.97 3.27 -11.72
CA MET A 26 18.97 2.05 -10.92
C MET A 26 18.76 2.34 -9.44
N THR A 27 19.37 3.41 -8.94
CA THR A 27 19.19 3.88 -7.55
C THR A 27 17.73 4.27 -7.30
N VAL A 28 17.11 5.05 -8.20
CA VAL A 28 15.70 5.43 -8.08
C VAL A 28 14.79 4.21 -8.10
N MET A 29 15.03 3.21 -8.96
CA MET A 29 14.22 1.99 -8.98
C MET A 29 14.28 1.23 -7.66
N ILE A 30 15.48 1.05 -7.09
CA ILE A 30 15.64 0.36 -5.80
C ILE A 30 14.88 1.10 -4.70
N ILE A 31 14.99 2.43 -4.66
CA ILE A 31 14.25 3.28 -3.70
C ILE A 31 12.75 3.07 -3.88
N LEU A 32 12.24 3.13 -5.11
CA LEU A 32 10.82 2.97 -5.39
C LEU A 32 10.32 1.54 -5.12
N PHE A 33 11.16 0.50 -5.25
CA PHE A 33 10.81 -0.86 -4.82
C PHE A 33 10.65 -0.97 -3.30
N ILE A 34 11.46 -0.26 -2.52
CA ILE A 34 11.31 -0.21 -1.06
C ILE A 34 9.97 0.46 -0.68
N PHE A 35 9.64 1.57 -1.34
CA PHE A 35 8.33 2.21 -1.13
C PHE A 35 7.16 1.35 -1.63
N ASN A 36 7.36 0.58 -2.70
CA ASN A 36 6.38 -0.41 -3.17
C ASN A 36 6.13 -1.49 -2.11
N ILE A 37 7.19 -1.99 -1.45
CA ILE A 37 7.06 -2.93 -0.33
C ILE A 37 6.20 -2.32 0.77
N ALA A 38 6.46 -1.08 1.17
CA ALA A 38 5.70 -0.41 2.23
C ALA A 38 4.22 -0.23 1.86
N PHE A 39 3.92 0.21 0.64
CA PHE A 39 2.56 0.37 0.15
C PHE A 39 1.80 -0.96 0.19
N TRP A 40 2.32 -1.99 -0.50
CA TRP A 40 1.63 -3.26 -0.60
C TRP A 40 1.57 -4.01 0.73
N ALA A 41 2.57 -3.88 1.61
CA ALA A 41 2.53 -4.54 2.92
C ALA A 41 1.34 -4.09 3.78
N CYS A 42 1.01 -2.80 3.68
CA CYS A 42 -0.17 -2.22 4.30
C CYS A 42 -1.45 -2.56 3.50
N PHE A 43 -1.43 -2.42 2.19
CA PHE A 43 -2.60 -2.70 1.36
C PHE A 43 -3.09 -4.16 1.50
N GLU A 44 -2.18 -5.12 1.55
CA GLU A 44 -2.46 -6.57 1.70
C GLU A 44 -3.05 -6.94 3.07
N GLN A 45 -3.15 -6.00 4.02
CA GLN A 45 -3.90 -6.23 5.25
C GLN A 45 -5.39 -6.51 5.00
N ALA A 46 -5.92 -6.11 3.83
CA ALA A 46 -7.29 -6.40 3.39
C ALA A 46 -7.64 -7.89 3.52
N GLY A 47 -6.75 -8.77 3.07
CA GLY A 47 -6.94 -10.22 3.09
C GLY A 47 -6.61 -10.89 4.42
N SER A 48 -6.16 -10.14 5.43
CA SER A 48 -5.72 -10.68 6.73
C SER A 48 -6.32 -9.91 7.90
N SER A 49 -5.57 -8.99 8.51
CA SER A 49 -5.98 -8.29 9.73
C SER A 49 -7.29 -7.52 9.57
N LEU A 50 -7.53 -6.88 8.42
CA LEU A 50 -8.77 -6.12 8.17
C LEU A 50 -10.00 -7.01 8.04
N THR A 51 -9.84 -8.24 7.51
CA THR A 51 -10.94 -9.21 7.46
C THR A 51 -11.29 -9.69 8.87
N LEU A 52 -10.31 -9.91 9.74
CA LEU A 52 -10.57 -10.26 11.14
C LEU A 52 -11.15 -9.09 11.94
N PHE A 53 -10.68 -7.86 11.69
CA PHE A 53 -11.29 -6.66 12.25
C PHE A 53 -12.75 -6.52 11.83
N ALA A 54 -13.05 -6.78 10.54
CA ALA A 54 -14.42 -6.80 10.04
C ALA A 54 -15.30 -7.85 10.76
N ASP A 55 -14.72 -8.99 11.13
CA ASP A 55 -15.44 -10.05 11.82
C ASP A 55 -15.74 -9.72 13.28
N ARG A 56 -14.77 -9.12 13.97
CA ARG A 56 -14.81 -8.95 15.43
C ARG A 56 -15.39 -7.62 15.88
N ASN A 57 -15.17 -6.56 15.11
CA ASN A 57 -15.33 -5.20 15.57
C ASN A 57 -16.08 -4.30 14.59
N VAL A 58 -16.74 -4.85 13.58
CA VAL A 58 -17.54 -4.08 12.62
C VAL A 58 -18.97 -4.59 12.62
N ASN A 59 -19.92 -3.66 12.70
CA ASN A 59 -21.33 -3.98 12.50
C ASN A 59 -21.59 -4.22 11.01
N ARG A 60 -21.79 -5.48 10.65
CA ARG A 60 -22.01 -5.94 9.27
C ARG A 60 -23.49 -6.14 8.91
N MET A 61 -24.41 -5.67 9.76
CA MET A 61 -25.85 -5.77 9.52
C MET A 61 -26.28 -4.75 8.47
N ILE A 62 -26.80 -5.24 7.34
CA ILE A 62 -27.30 -4.43 6.23
C ILE A 62 -28.76 -4.84 5.99
N PHE A 63 -29.71 -3.94 6.27
CA PHE A 63 -31.15 -4.20 6.07
C PHE A 63 -31.65 -5.53 6.67
N GLY A 64 -31.09 -5.95 7.81
CA GLY A 64 -31.45 -7.21 8.49
C GLY A 64 -30.69 -8.45 8.02
N TYR A 65 -29.79 -8.32 7.04
CA TYR A 65 -28.87 -9.38 6.60
C TYR A 65 -27.47 -9.13 7.16
N GLU A 66 -26.85 -10.15 7.75
CA GLU A 66 -25.46 -10.09 8.19
C GLU A 66 -24.52 -10.41 7.02
N MET A 67 -23.75 -9.41 6.59
CA MET A 67 -22.72 -9.61 5.58
C MET A 67 -21.52 -10.35 6.18
N GLY A 68 -20.98 -11.35 5.48
CA GLY A 68 -19.76 -12.04 5.93
C GLY A 68 -18.52 -11.13 5.93
N ALA A 69 -17.57 -11.36 6.85
CA ALA A 69 -16.35 -10.56 6.96
C ALA A 69 -15.55 -10.49 5.65
N GLY A 70 -15.33 -11.64 5.00
CA GLY A 70 -14.62 -11.68 3.73
C GLY A 70 -15.32 -10.90 2.61
N THR A 71 -16.65 -10.79 2.66
CA THR A 71 -17.44 -10.02 1.70
C THR A 71 -17.17 -8.52 1.80
N THR A 72 -16.67 -8.02 2.93
CA THR A 72 -16.26 -6.61 3.04
C THR A 72 -15.15 -6.23 2.06
N GLN A 73 -14.32 -7.18 1.61
CA GLN A 73 -13.28 -6.94 0.63
C GLN A 73 -13.84 -6.51 -0.75
N PHE A 74 -15.12 -6.76 -1.02
CA PHE A 74 -15.80 -6.33 -2.25
C PHE A 74 -15.73 -4.81 -2.48
N PHE A 75 -15.61 -4.00 -1.42
CA PHE A 75 -15.44 -2.55 -1.57
C PHE A 75 -14.26 -2.19 -2.47
N ASN A 76 -13.15 -2.93 -2.41
CA ASN A 76 -11.99 -2.66 -3.25
C ASN A 76 -12.28 -2.77 -4.76
N PRO A 77 -12.69 -3.93 -5.32
CA PRO A 77 -13.01 -4.04 -6.74
C PRO A 77 -14.19 -3.14 -7.15
N ALA A 78 -15.16 -2.92 -6.27
CA ALA A 78 -16.25 -1.97 -6.53
C ALA A 78 -15.73 -0.54 -6.77
N TYR A 79 -14.85 -0.05 -5.91
CA TYR A 79 -14.24 1.27 -6.07
C TYR A 79 -13.30 1.35 -7.27
N ILE A 80 -12.59 0.27 -7.63
CA ILE A 80 -11.82 0.25 -8.88
C ILE A 80 -12.74 0.44 -10.09
N MET A 81 -13.90 -0.24 -10.14
CA MET A 81 -14.85 -0.07 -11.25
C MET A 81 -15.42 1.34 -11.32
N ILE A 82 -15.75 1.94 -10.17
CA ILE A 82 -16.34 3.29 -10.09
C ILE A 82 -15.29 4.36 -10.43
N PHE A 83 -14.10 4.28 -9.83
CA PHE A 83 -13.10 5.35 -9.89
C PHE A 83 -12.02 5.10 -10.94
N GLY A 84 -11.81 3.89 -11.44
CA GLY A 84 -10.75 3.57 -12.40
C GLY A 84 -10.85 4.39 -13.70
N ALA A 85 -12.05 4.52 -14.25
CA ALA A 85 -12.30 5.36 -15.42
C ALA A 85 -12.08 6.85 -15.10
N LEU A 86 -12.54 7.32 -13.93
CA LEU A 86 -12.38 8.70 -13.49
C LEU A 86 -10.91 9.08 -13.34
N PHE A 87 -10.11 8.22 -12.70
CA PHE A 87 -8.67 8.39 -12.53
C PHE A 87 -7.94 8.38 -13.87
N SER A 88 -8.32 7.49 -14.78
CA SER A 88 -7.74 7.45 -16.14
C SER A 88 -7.95 8.77 -16.89
N ILE A 89 -9.18 9.32 -16.86
CA ILE A 89 -9.49 10.62 -17.46
C ILE A 89 -8.74 11.76 -16.77
N MET A 90 -8.69 11.73 -15.42
CA MET A 90 -7.95 12.70 -14.62
C MET A 90 -6.47 12.76 -15.03
N TRP A 91 -5.81 11.61 -15.16
CA TRP A 91 -4.40 11.56 -15.55
C TRP A 91 -4.15 12.08 -16.97
N ILE A 92 -5.04 11.77 -17.91
CA ILE A 92 -4.96 12.32 -19.28
C ILE A 92 -5.10 13.84 -19.26
N LYS A 93 -6.07 14.39 -18.51
CA LYS A 93 -6.28 15.84 -18.38
C LYS A 93 -5.07 16.53 -17.72
N LEU A 94 -4.58 15.99 -16.59
CA LEU A 94 -3.41 16.51 -15.90
C LEU A 94 -2.15 16.49 -16.77
N SER A 95 -1.99 15.45 -17.59
CA SER A 95 -0.90 15.35 -18.57
C SER A 95 -0.99 16.44 -19.65
N LYS A 96 -2.20 16.70 -20.18
CA LYS A 96 -2.42 17.75 -21.21
C LYS A 96 -2.16 19.16 -20.70
N ILE A 97 -2.41 19.45 -19.42
CA ILE A 97 -2.19 20.77 -18.81
C ILE A 97 -0.81 20.91 -18.15
N GLY A 98 0.06 19.90 -18.25
CA GLY A 98 1.42 19.95 -17.68
C GLY A 98 1.49 19.88 -16.15
N LEU A 99 0.39 19.51 -15.47
CA LEU A 99 0.32 19.37 -14.01
C LEU A 99 0.36 17.91 -13.54
N ASN A 100 0.76 16.99 -14.41
CA ASN A 100 0.89 15.59 -14.05
C ASN A 100 2.02 15.41 -13.02
N PRO A 101 1.73 14.92 -11.80
CA PRO A 101 2.77 14.69 -10.80
C PRO A 101 3.80 13.66 -11.32
N ASN A 102 5.05 13.82 -10.91
CA ASN A 102 6.09 12.83 -11.24
C ASN A 102 5.84 11.49 -10.54
N ILE A 103 6.52 10.44 -11.01
CA ILE A 103 6.36 9.07 -10.51
C ILE A 103 6.56 8.97 -8.98
N PRO A 104 7.68 9.46 -8.40
CA PRO A 104 7.86 9.45 -6.95
C PRO A 104 6.75 10.17 -6.18
N MET A 105 6.29 11.33 -6.68
CA MET A 105 5.19 12.08 -6.06
C MET A 105 3.90 11.27 -6.04
N LYS A 106 3.53 10.62 -7.14
CA LYS A 106 2.33 9.77 -7.20
C LYS A 106 2.40 8.60 -6.20
N PHE A 107 3.57 7.96 -6.10
CA PHE A 107 3.80 6.92 -5.10
C PHE A 107 3.61 7.45 -3.68
N GLY A 108 4.20 8.61 -3.37
CA GLY A 108 4.06 9.23 -2.05
C GLY A 108 2.62 9.58 -1.70
N LEU A 109 1.87 10.15 -2.65
CA LEU A 109 0.44 10.45 -2.47
C LEU A 109 -0.40 9.19 -2.25
N GLY A 110 -0.14 8.11 -3.00
CA GLY A 110 -0.83 6.83 -2.81
C GLY A 110 -0.55 6.21 -1.44
N ILE A 111 0.70 6.24 -0.97
CA ILE A 111 1.08 5.80 0.38
C ILE A 111 0.39 6.67 1.44
N MET A 112 0.35 7.99 1.30
CA MET A 112 -0.36 8.85 2.25
C MET A 112 -1.85 8.52 2.32
N GLN A 113 -2.51 8.27 1.19
CA GLN A 113 -3.93 7.86 1.17
C GLN A 113 -4.17 6.58 1.95
N LEU A 114 -3.28 5.58 1.79
CA LEU A 114 -3.34 4.35 2.56
C LEU A 114 -3.26 4.60 4.07
N GLY A 115 -2.33 5.47 4.49
CA GLY A 115 -2.20 5.83 5.90
C GLY A 115 -3.42 6.59 6.44
N PHE A 116 -4.01 7.49 5.65
CA PHE A 116 -5.29 8.13 6.01
C PHE A 116 -6.44 7.11 6.10
N GLY A 117 -6.42 6.07 5.25
CA GLY A 117 -7.37 4.95 5.31
C GLY A 117 -7.40 4.28 6.67
N TYR A 118 -6.24 3.96 7.24
CA TYR A 118 -6.17 3.40 8.59
C TYR A 118 -6.66 4.34 9.68
N LEU A 119 -6.43 5.66 9.55
CA LEU A 119 -6.94 6.64 10.52
C LEU A 119 -8.48 6.74 10.52
N ILE A 120 -9.15 6.26 9.46
CA ILE A 120 -10.62 6.12 9.48
C ILE A 120 -11.07 5.15 10.58
N VAL A 121 -10.28 4.13 10.93
CA VAL A 121 -10.62 3.21 12.03
C VAL A 121 -10.70 3.94 13.36
N LEU A 122 -9.76 4.84 13.63
CA LEU A 122 -9.81 5.71 14.81
C LEU A 122 -11.10 6.53 14.84
N LEU A 123 -11.49 7.14 13.72
CA LEU A 123 -12.75 7.88 13.64
C LEU A 123 -13.96 6.96 13.86
N GLY A 124 -13.97 5.77 13.25
CA GLY A 124 -15.02 4.77 13.40
C GLY A 124 -15.19 4.28 14.84
N SER A 125 -14.08 4.14 15.58
CA SER A 125 -14.08 3.72 16.99
C SER A 125 -14.87 4.68 17.88
N MET A 126 -14.91 5.97 17.54
CA MET A 126 -15.67 6.99 18.28
C MET A 126 -17.19 6.84 18.12
N PHE A 127 -17.63 6.11 17.09
CA PHE A 127 -19.05 5.81 16.82
C PHE A 127 -19.38 4.34 17.11
N ALA A 128 -18.48 3.60 17.77
CA ALA A 128 -18.72 2.21 18.08
C ALA A 128 -19.87 2.06 19.08
N THR A 129 -20.77 1.10 18.81
CA THR A 129 -21.80 0.66 19.74
C THR A 129 -21.58 -0.81 20.01
N ASP A 130 -21.59 -1.22 21.27
CA ASP A 130 -21.26 -2.60 21.68
C ASP A 130 -19.93 -3.10 21.09
N PHE A 131 -18.94 -2.20 21.03
CA PHE A 131 -17.59 -2.45 20.47
C PHE A 131 -17.54 -2.79 18.98
N LEU A 132 -18.64 -2.55 18.27
CA LEU A 132 -18.75 -2.67 16.82
C LEU A 132 -18.76 -1.28 16.18
N VAL A 133 -17.75 -0.99 15.35
CA VAL A 133 -17.72 0.22 14.52
C VAL A 133 -18.73 0.11 13.38
N PRO A 134 -19.30 1.22 12.91
CA PRO A 134 -20.22 1.19 11.77
C PRO A 134 -19.56 0.69 10.48
N LEU A 135 -20.35 0.07 9.58
CA LEU A 135 -19.86 -0.44 8.30
C LEU A 135 -19.17 0.62 7.42
N TRP A 136 -19.60 1.90 7.53
CA TRP A 136 -19.00 2.98 6.77
C TRP A 136 -17.50 3.14 7.07
N THR A 137 -17.03 2.75 8.26
CA THR A 137 -15.62 2.82 8.64
C THR A 137 -14.76 2.01 7.68
N ILE A 138 -15.14 0.75 7.43
CA ILE A 138 -14.46 -0.11 6.47
C ILE A 138 -14.67 0.37 5.03
N ALA A 139 -15.87 0.85 4.69
CA ALA A 139 -16.14 1.36 3.34
C ALA A 139 -15.22 2.55 2.99
N PHE A 140 -15.07 3.53 3.88
CA PHE A 140 -14.19 4.68 3.66
C PHE A 140 -12.70 4.32 3.75
N LEU A 141 -12.33 3.37 4.60
CA LEU A 141 -10.96 2.83 4.61
C LEU A 141 -10.61 2.22 3.24
N TYR A 142 -11.46 1.32 2.73
CA TYR A 142 -11.25 0.71 1.41
C TYR A 142 -11.27 1.75 0.29
N LEU A 143 -12.13 2.78 0.39
CA LEU A 143 -12.13 3.87 -0.58
C LEU A 143 -10.75 4.51 -0.69
N LEU A 144 -10.16 4.92 0.44
CA LEU A 144 -8.85 5.55 0.46
C LEU A 144 -7.72 4.60 0.03
N HIS A 145 -7.79 3.33 0.42
CA HIS A 145 -6.83 2.31 0.00
C HIS A 145 -6.88 2.11 -1.51
N THR A 146 -8.08 1.95 -2.08
CA THR A 146 -8.28 1.75 -3.51
C THR A 146 -7.92 2.98 -4.32
N THR A 147 -8.30 4.19 -3.89
CA THR A 147 -7.86 5.39 -4.61
C THR A 147 -6.34 5.52 -4.55
N GLY A 148 -5.71 5.14 -3.44
CA GLY A 148 -4.25 5.11 -3.31
C GLY A 148 -3.61 4.13 -4.28
N GLU A 149 -4.20 2.95 -4.44
CA GLU A 149 -3.81 1.94 -5.44
C GLU A 149 -3.86 2.52 -6.86
N LEU A 150 -4.94 3.24 -7.21
CA LEU A 150 -5.11 3.88 -8.52
C LEU A 150 -4.06 4.96 -8.84
N PHE A 151 -3.35 5.50 -7.84
CA PHE A 151 -2.16 6.32 -8.08
C PHE A 151 -0.97 5.49 -8.58
N LEU A 152 -0.82 4.24 -8.13
CA LEU A 152 0.33 3.37 -8.40
C LEU A 152 0.11 2.42 -9.59
N SER A 153 -1.13 1.97 -9.86
CA SER A 153 -1.44 0.98 -10.92
C SER A 153 -0.85 1.30 -12.30
N PRO A 154 -0.86 2.56 -12.82
CA PRO A 154 -0.29 2.84 -14.15
C PRO A 154 1.24 2.96 -14.16
N ILE A 155 1.90 2.93 -13.00
CA ILE A 155 3.31 3.32 -12.84
C ILE A 155 4.24 2.11 -12.81
N GLY A 156 3.88 1.05 -12.09
CA GLY A 156 4.81 -0.04 -11.75
C GLY A 156 5.52 -0.66 -12.96
N LEU A 157 4.74 -1.23 -13.89
CA LEU A 157 5.28 -1.85 -15.11
C LEU A 157 5.87 -0.82 -16.10
N SER A 158 5.30 0.38 -16.16
CA SER A 158 5.82 1.44 -17.04
C SER A 158 7.20 1.92 -16.61
N MET A 159 7.43 2.02 -15.30
CA MET A 159 8.72 2.42 -14.73
C MET A 159 9.79 1.37 -14.99
N VAL A 160 9.49 0.10 -14.71
CA VAL A 160 10.43 -1.01 -14.95
C VAL A 160 10.89 -1.04 -16.40
N THR A 161 9.96 -0.91 -17.35
CA THR A 161 10.29 -0.94 -18.78
C THR A 161 11.03 0.29 -19.28
N LYS A 162 10.78 1.47 -18.71
CA LYS A 162 11.44 2.73 -19.14
C LYS A 162 12.79 2.99 -18.49
N LEU A 163 13.00 2.55 -17.24
CA LEU A 163 14.23 2.77 -16.49
C LEU A 163 15.24 1.62 -16.63
N ALA A 164 14.77 0.41 -16.93
CA ALA A 164 15.65 -0.75 -17.07
C ALA A 164 16.58 -0.64 -18.29
N PRO A 165 17.82 -1.14 -18.17
CA PRO A 165 18.67 -1.39 -19.34
C PRO A 165 18.04 -2.48 -20.21
N LYS A 166 18.09 -2.34 -21.54
CA LYS A 166 17.45 -3.28 -22.48
C LYS A 166 17.84 -4.75 -22.25
N HIS A 167 19.09 -5.02 -21.88
CA HIS A 167 19.60 -6.37 -21.62
C HIS A 167 19.27 -6.90 -20.23
N MET A 168 18.78 -6.06 -19.30
CA MET A 168 18.43 -6.43 -17.92
C MET A 168 16.95 -6.26 -17.57
N THR A 169 16.09 -5.97 -18.55
CA THR A 169 14.64 -5.81 -18.33
C THR A 169 14.03 -6.99 -17.56
N GLY A 170 14.44 -8.23 -17.87
CA GLY A 170 13.99 -9.42 -17.13
C GLY A 170 14.44 -9.46 -15.66
N THR A 171 15.67 -8.99 -15.36
CA THR A 171 16.17 -8.90 -13.98
C THR A 171 15.42 -7.83 -13.18
N VAL A 172 15.17 -6.67 -13.79
CA VAL A 172 14.42 -5.57 -13.14
C VAL A 172 12.96 -5.98 -12.94
N MET A 173 12.36 -6.71 -13.89
CA MET A 173 11.01 -7.26 -13.73
C MET A 173 10.96 -8.32 -12.61
N GLY A 174 11.97 -9.18 -12.51
CA GLY A 174 12.14 -10.08 -11.37
C GLY A 174 12.26 -9.33 -10.04
N ALA A 175 13.00 -8.22 -10.01
CA ALA A 175 13.12 -7.35 -8.84
C ALA A 175 11.78 -6.72 -8.43
N TRP A 176 10.97 -6.32 -9.42
CA TRP A 176 9.62 -5.80 -9.19
C TRP A 176 8.72 -6.85 -8.52
N PHE A 177 8.65 -8.07 -9.04
CA PHE A 177 7.88 -9.14 -8.39
C PHE A 177 8.47 -9.56 -7.03
N LEU A 178 9.79 -9.51 -6.88
CA LEU A 178 10.43 -9.76 -5.59
C LEU A 178 10.01 -8.72 -4.54
N SER A 179 9.72 -7.48 -4.95
CA SER A 179 9.16 -6.48 -4.04
C SER A 179 7.74 -6.84 -3.55
N PHE A 180 6.91 -7.48 -4.37
CA PHE A 180 5.61 -8.03 -3.91
C PHE A 180 5.77 -9.22 -2.97
N ALA A 181 6.74 -10.11 -3.21
CA ALA A 181 7.04 -11.18 -2.27
C ALA A 181 7.51 -10.60 -0.92
N GLY A 182 8.35 -9.57 -0.96
CA GLY A 182 8.78 -8.82 0.22
C GLY A 182 7.63 -8.12 0.94
N SER A 183 6.69 -7.53 0.20
CA SER A 183 5.52 -6.87 0.79
C SER A 183 4.61 -7.85 1.51
N ASN A 184 4.36 -9.03 0.95
CA ASN A 184 3.58 -10.08 1.59
C ASN A 184 4.24 -10.60 2.88
N TYR A 185 5.57 -10.72 2.89
CA TYR A 185 6.29 -11.08 4.11
C TYR A 185 6.15 -10.02 5.20
N VAL A 186 6.31 -8.74 4.85
CA VAL A 186 6.10 -7.62 5.80
C VAL A 186 4.64 -7.54 6.23
N ALA A 187 3.68 -7.78 5.33
CA ALA A 187 2.25 -7.81 5.64
C ALA A 187 1.93 -8.88 6.69
N ALA A 188 2.52 -10.07 6.58
CA ALA A 188 2.34 -11.12 7.57
C ALA A 188 2.86 -10.70 8.95
N ILE A 189 4.01 -10.01 9.02
CA ILE A 189 4.53 -9.45 10.29
C ILE A 189 3.61 -8.36 10.83
N LEU A 190 3.08 -7.48 9.98
CA LEU A 190 2.13 -6.45 10.42
C LEU A 190 0.83 -7.07 10.95
N ALA A 191 0.37 -8.18 10.36
CA ALA A 191 -0.80 -8.91 10.83
C ALA A 191 -0.58 -9.59 12.20
N THR A 192 0.65 -10.02 12.54
CA THR A 192 0.91 -10.53 13.91
C THR A 192 0.68 -9.44 14.95
N ALA A 193 1.02 -8.18 14.64
CA ALA A 193 0.86 -7.05 15.55
C ALA A 193 -0.61 -6.75 15.87
N THR A 194 -1.55 -7.06 14.97
CA THR A 194 -3.00 -6.92 15.22
C THR A 194 -3.61 -8.15 15.92
N GLY A 195 -2.79 -9.10 16.38
CA GLY A 195 -3.26 -10.36 16.99
C GLY A 195 -3.80 -11.39 15.99
N ALA A 196 -3.72 -11.14 14.67
CA ALA A 196 -4.33 -11.99 13.64
C ALA A 196 -3.73 -13.40 13.58
N LEU A 197 -2.48 -13.57 14.02
CA LEU A 197 -1.71 -14.83 13.93
C LEU A 197 -1.53 -15.52 15.29
N GLY A 198 -2.02 -14.92 16.39
CA GLY A 198 -1.90 -15.46 17.76
C GLY A 198 -3.01 -16.42 18.19
N GLU A 199 -4.09 -16.53 17.41
CA GLU A 199 -5.30 -17.29 17.80
C GLU A 199 -5.31 -18.76 17.33
N GLY A 200 -4.22 -19.25 16.74
CA GLY A 200 -4.08 -20.64 16.29
C GLY A 200 -3.45 -21.61 17.30
N GLY A 201 -3.08 -21.14 18.51
CA GLY A 201 -2.52 -21.97 19.58
C GLY A 201 -3.53 -22.16 20.71
N GLU A 202 -3.58 -23.36 21.30
CA GLU A 202 -4.46 -23.82 22.39
C GLU A 202 -4.35 -23.04 23.74
N GLY A 203 -4.19 -21.72 23.70
CA GLY A 203 -4.10 -20.85 24.88
C GLY A 203 -4.24 -19.36 24.56
N GLY A 204 -4.73 -18.99 23.38
CA GLY A 204 -5.03 -17.58 23.05
C GLY A 204 -6.14 -17.07 23.95
N ALA A 205 -5.81 -16.21 24.91
CA ALA A 205 -6.78 -15.56 25.79
C ALA A 205 -7.92 -14.99 24.95
N VAL A 206 -9.16 -15.26 25.34
CA VAL A 206 -10.34 -14.65 24.75
C VAL A 206 -10.22 -13.15 24.96
N VAL A 207 -9.66 -12.45 23.97
CA VAL A 207 -9.59 -10.99 23.97
C VAL A 207 -11.03 -10.51 23.93
N SER A 208 -11.46 -9.83 24.98
CA SER A 208 -12.82 -9.30 25.03
C SER A 208 -13.05 -8.33 23.85
N ALA A 209 -14.29 -8.20 23.39
CA ALA A 209 -14.60 -7.35 22.23
C ALA A 209 -14.13 -5.89 22.40
N SER A 210 -14.06 -5.40 23.64
CA SER A 210 -13.48 -4.11 23.98
C SER A 210 -11.96 -4.06 23.80
N GLU A 211 -11.24 -5.09 24.25
CA GLU A 211 -9.79 -5.16 24.12
C GLU A 211 -9.38 -5.33 22.65
N SER A 212 -10.15 -6.07 21.86
CA SER A 212 -9.88 -6.23 20.42
C SER A 212 -10.07 -4.91 19.68
N LEU A 213 -11.12 -4.13 19.99
CA LEU A 213 -11.35 -2.83 19.38
C LEU A 213 -10.19 -1.86 19.69
N ILE A 214 -9.73 -1.82 20.94
CA ILE A 214 -8.61 -0.98 21.36
C ILE A 214 -7.33 -1.40 20.62
N LEU A 215 -7.01 -2.70 20.59
CA LEU A 215 -5.85 -3.23 19.89
C LEU A 215 -5.85 -2.85 18.40
N TYR A 216 -6.95 -3.10 17.69
CA TYR A 216 -7.05 -2.75 16.28
C TYR A 216 -6.94 -1.24 16.06
N THR A 217 -7.58 -0.43 16.92
CA THR A 217 -7.54 1.03 16.81
C THR A 217 -6.12 1.56 17.02
N ASP A 218 -5.39 1.07 18.02
CA ASP A 218 -4.02 1.51 18.32
C ASP A 218 -3.03 1.10 17.22
N VAL A 219 -3.12 -0.16 16.77
CA VAL A 219 -2.25 -0.67 15.71
C VAL A 219 -2.52 0.04 14.40
N TYR A 220 -3.79 0.19 13.98
CA TYR A 220 -4.11 0.91 12.75
C TYR A 220 -3.81 2.39 12.84
N THR A 221 -3.97 3.03 14.01
CA THR A 221 -3.52 4.42 14.19
C THR A 221 -2.01 4.55 13.98
N SER A 222 -1.23 3.64 14.58
CA SER A 222 0.23 3.60 14.43
C SER A 222 0.64 3.34 12.98
N MET A 223 0.01 2.35 12.32
CA MET A 223 0.22 2.07 10.90
C MET A 223 -0.13 3.28 10.03
N GLY A 224 -1.24 3.96 10.32
CA GLY A 224 -1.68 5.16 9.62
C GLY A 224 -0.65 6.29 9.68
N LEU A 225 -0.18 6.62 10.89
CA LEU A 225 0.81 7.67 11.11
C LEU A 225 2.16 7.35 10.47
N ILE A 226 2.65 6.12 10.63
CA ILE A 226 3.92 5.67 10.01
C ILE A 226 3.80 5.73 8.48
N THR A 227 2.71 5.25 7.93
CA THR A 227 2.48 5.22 6.48
C THR A 227 2.38 6.63 5.91
N ILE A 228 1.65 7.55 6.58
CA ILE A 228 1.63 8.97 6.21
C ILE A 228 3.04 9.57 6.24
N GLY A 229 3.82 9.25 7.28
CA GLY A 229 5.21 9.70 7.39
C GLY A 229 6.10 9.22 6.24
N ILE A 230 5.99 7.95 5.86
CA ILE A 230 6.71 7.36 4.72
C ILE A 230 6.30 8.05 3.41
N GLY A 231 4.99 8.26 3.20
CA GLY A 231 4.47 8.91 2.01
C GLY A 231 4.89 10.38 1.91
N LEU A 232 4.82 11.12 3.03
CA LEU A 232 5.28 12.51 3.12
C LEU A 232 6.78 12.61 2.85
N PHE A 233 7.58 11.71 3.42
CA PHE A 233 9.01 11.65 3.15
C PHE A 233 9.28 11.46 1.65
N LEU A 234 8.58 10.54 0.98
CA LEU A 234 8.71 10.33 -0.46
C LEU A 234 8.28 11.56 -1.28
N VAL A 235 7.20 12.23 -0.89
CA VAL A 235 6.75 13.49 -1.49
C VAL A 235 7.84 14.56 -1.40
N LEU A 236 8.49 14.70 -0.24
CA LEU A 236 9.56 15.68 -0.03
C LEU A 236 10.80 15.40 -0.89
N ILE A 237 11.19 14.12 -1.02
CA ILE A 237 12.33 13.72 -1.87
C ILE A 237 11.94 13.49 -3.34
N SER A 238 10.69 13.73 -3.73
CA SER A 238 10.22 13.43 -5.09
C SER A 238 10.96 14.22 -6.17
N LYS A 239 11.27 15.50 -5.92
CA LYS A 239 11.99 16.38 -6.86
C LYS A 239 13.41 15.86 -7.18
N PRO A 240 14.29 15.57 -6.19
CA PRO A 240 15.61 15.03 -6.49
C PRO A 240 15.54 13.64 -7.15
N LEU A 241 14.61 12.76 -6.74
CA LEU A 241 14.44 11.46 -7.37
C LEU A 241 14.01 11.60 -8.84
N ASN A 242 13.07 12.50 -9.15
CA ASN A 242 12.65 12.77 -10.52
C ASN A 242 13.81 13.30 -11.38
N LYS A 243 14.69 14.13 -10.82
CA LYS A 243 15.90 14.60 -11.54
C LYS A 243 16.84 13.44 -11.89
N MET A 244 16.97 12.45 -11.00
CA MET A 244 17.77 11.23 -11.20
C MET A 244 17.18 10.28 -12.26
N MET A 245 15.90 10.45 -12.63
CA MET A 245 15.28 9.66 -13.70
C MET A 245 15.71 10.12 -15.10
N HIS A 246 16.38 11.28 -15.21
CA HIS A 246 16.92 11.82 -16.48
C HIS A 246 15.85 11.93 -17.57
N GLY A 247 14.73 12.61 -17.26
CA GLY A 247 13.66 12.93 -18.22
C GLY A 247 12.68 11.80 -18.53
N VAL A 248 12.76 10.67 -17.80
CA VAL A 248 11.79 9.59 -17.91
C VAL A 248 10.53 9.96 -17.13
N THR A 249 9.44 10.24 -17.85
CA THR A 249 8.09 10.48 -17.33
C THR A 249 7.15 9.31 -17.57
#